data_AF-A0A960H5E1-F1
#
_entry.id   AF-A0A960H5E1-F1
#
_cell.length_a   1.000
_cell.length_b   1.000
_cell.length_c   1.000
_cell.angle_alpha   90.00
_cell.angle_beta   90.00
_cell.angle_gamma   90.00
#
_symmetry.space_group_name_H-M   'P 1'
#
loop_
_entity.id
_entity.type
_entity.pdbx_description
1 polymer ?
#
loop_
_entity_poly.entity_id
_entity_poly.type
_entity_poly.pdbx_seq_one_letter_code
_entity_poly.pdbx_strand_id
1 'polypeptide(L)' 'MRFFYDTEFIDNGRIIDLISIGVVAEDGREFYA' A
#
# COMPACT_ATOMS: atom_id res chain seq x y z
N MET A 1 10.68 14.26 3.21
CA MET A 1 9.89 13.16 3.77
C MET A 1 9.34 12.30 2.66
N ARG A 2 10.04 11.19 2.38
CA ARG A 2 9.64 10.16 1.41
C ARG A 2 8.84 9.07 2.11
N PHE A 3 7.89 8.49 1.38
CA PHE A 3 7.15 7.30 1.76
C PHE A 3 7.28 6.28 0.64
N PHE A 4 7.53 5.03 1.02
CA PHE A 4 7.58 3.89 0.13
C PHE A 4 6.40 3.01 0.48
N TYR A 5 5.65 2.55 -0.51
CA TYR A 5 4.45 1.78 -0.27
C TYR A 5 4.29 0.67 -1.30
N ASP A 6 3.56 -0.34 -0.90
CA ASP A 6 3.17 -1.48 -1.72
C ASP A 6 1.72 -1.86 -1.40
N THR A 7 1.01 -2.42 -2.38
CA THR A 7 -0.41 -2.76 -2.25
C THR A 7 -0.70 -4.11 -2.86
N GLU A 8 -1.50 -4.90 -2.16
CA GLU A 8 -2.07 -6.13 -2.70
C GLU A 8 -3.54 -5.89 -3.02
N PHE A 9 -3.98 -6.33 -4.20
CA PHE A 9 -5.34 -6.11 -4.67
C PHE A 9 -5.80 -7.20 -5.65
N ILE A 10 -7.12 -7.33 -5.79
CA ILE A 10 -7.73 -8.12 -6.86
C ILE A 10 -8.14 -7.16 -7.97
N ASP A 11 -7.64 -7.41 -9.17
CA ASP A 11 -8.00 -6.65 -10.38
C ASP A 11 -8.82 -7.53 -11.33
N ASN A 12 -9.99 -7.03 -11.72
CA ASN A 12 -10.86 -7.68 -12.72
C ASN A 12 -10.86 -6.97 -14.09
N GLY A 13 -9.97 -6.01 -14.30
CA GLY A 13 -9.88 -5.18 -15.50
C GLY A 13 -10.86 -4.00 -15.53
N ARG A 14 -11.62 -3.76 -14.45
CA ARG A 14 -12.56 -2.63 -14.30
C ARG A 14 -12.52 -2.01 -12.91
N ILE A 15 -12.41 -2.82 -11.87
CA ILE A 15 -12.35 -2.44 -10.47
C ILE A 15 -11.10 -3.07 -9.87
N ILE A 16 -10.40 -2.28 -9.05
CA ILE A 16 -9.30 -2.74 -8.20
C ILE A 16 -9.83 -2.79 -6.77
N ASP A 17 -10.04 -4.00 -6.26
CA ASP A 17 -10.47 -4.24 -4.88
C ASP A 17 -9.22 -4.39 -3.99
N LEU A 18 -8.94 -3.33 -3.20
CA LEU A 18 -7.78 -3.29 -2.31
C LEU A 18 -7.92 -4.34 -1.20
N ILE A 19 -6.91 -5.21 -1.07
CA ILE A 19 -6.81 -6.16 0.04
C ILE A 19 -5.99 -5.55 1.17
N SER A 20 -4.80 -5.04 0.87
CA SER A 20 -3.93 -4.44 1.89
C SER A 20 -2.99 -3.39 1.32
N ILE A 21 -2.49 -2.52 2.20
CA ILE A 21 -1.47 -1.52 1.92
C ILE A 21 -0.41 -1.49 3.03
N GLY A 22 0.86 -1.57 2.62
CA GLY A 22 2.00 -1.32 3.48
C GLY A 22 2.64 0.02 3.15
N VAL A 23 2.97 0.81 4.16
CA VAL A 23 3.67 2.10 3.99
C VAL A 23 4.83 2.21 4.98
N VAL A 24 6.00 2.61 4.47
CA VAL A 24 7.20 2.90 5.26
C VAL A 24 7.69 4.31 4.94
N ALA A 25 7.85 5.15 5.95
CA ALA A 25 8.43 6.48 5.82
C ALA A 25 9.97 6.43 5.89
N GLU A 26 10.66 7.40 5.29
CA GLU A 26 12.13 7.48 5.36
C GLU A 26 12.67 7.69 6.79
N ASP A 27 11.82 8.11 7.73
CA ASP A 27 12.13 8.26 9.16
C ASP A 27 11.84 6.99 9.99
N GLY A 28 11.43 5.89 9.34
CA GLY A 28 11.20 4.59 9.97
C GLY A 28 9.80 4.36 10.53
N ARG A 29 8.84 5.28 10.37
CA ARG A 29 7.43 5.01 10.71
C ARG A 29 6.82 4.01 9.73
N GLU A 30 6.04 3.07 10.26
CA GLU A 30 5.38 2.01 9.49
C GLU A 30 3.86 2.03 9.69
N PHE A 31 3.12 1.69 8.63
CA PHE A 31 1.66 1.51 8.66
C PHE A 31 1.28 0.30 7.80
N TYR A 32 0.35 -0.51 8.29
CA TYR A 32 -0.21 -1.67 7.59
C TYR A 32 -1.72 -1.74 7.84
N ALA A 33 -2.49 -1.93 6.78
CA ALA A 33 -3.95 -2.09 6.81
C ALA A 33 -4.43 -2.99 5.67
#